data_AF-A0A0N4UH98-F1
#
_entry.id   AF-A0A0N4UH98-F1
#
_cell.length_a   1.000
_cell.length_b   1.000
_cell.length_c   1.000
_cell.angle_alpha   90.00
_cell.angle_beta   90.00
_cell.angle_gamma   90.00
#
_symmetry.space_group_name_H-M   'P 1'
#
loop_
_entity.id
_entity.type
_entity.pdbx_description
1 polymer ?
#
loop_
_entity_poly.entity_id
_entity_poly.type
_entity_poly.pdbx_seq_one_letter_code
_entity_poly.pdbx_strand_id
1 'polypeptide(L)'
;MGDSSTSYESLLDLCVSSAMGPVRNFNCEQLNILLSDDSKIDSIIDNIPHVRNLPTEREMGLVQNKSLAEWNLTQEPLLEELKKNLLETYEEAFFTVCIAESLTEKRSLNTSSALLQTAVQAAEDESEAIADRFLNKEIEVEQFLKEFLEKKTLAHMRKVKSDKLLATLRQQDYPSLPNQATPYPVHENNFYPTPPATRHSFWLIYAVCRRLWSTCKMVIQLMLAGSSLKNSVQCRWFASLREMALAKGPRHIYEPLFDEKKRCPDYGMVHIRLQGYDYVPLEKYQSYVHKIAKRFEFNVKESYSVAATTERVVTFRPHTTIVESEVVLSIYERVLNIIEAPSVYLPLFISLIRAHIPIGIKITVKKYEKDDERRRYIPDVMLKEKQNELKDLDNPVVRRNLGWE
;
A
#
# COMPACT_ATOMS: atom_id res chain seq x y z
N MET A 1 28.55 -3.91 -10.07
CA MET A 1 29.60 -3.99 -11.12
C MET A 1 30.98 -4.40 -10.56
N GLY A 2 31.09 -4.93 -9.34
CA GLY A 2 32.38 -5.28 -8.72
C GLY A 2 32.65 -6.78 -8.48
N ASP A 3 31.75 -7.69 -8.88
CA ASP A 3 31.91 -9.14 -8.62
C ASP A 3 32.47 -9.95 -9.81
N SER A 4 32.48 -9.40 -11.03
CA SER A 4 32.90 -10.13 -12.23
C SER A 4 34.43 -10.26 -12.36
N SER A 5 35.19 -9.28 -11.86
CA SER A 5 36.66 -9.27 -11.95
C SER A 5 37.32 -10.32 -11.06
N THR A 6 36.83 -10.52 -9.83
CA THR A 6 37.37 -11.53 -8.90
C THR A 6 37.17 -12.96 -9.41
N SER A 7 36.06 -13.18 -10.13
CA SER A 7 35.77 -14.48 -10.76
C SER A 7 36.75 -14.78 -11.91
N TYR A 8 37.07 -13.77 -12.73
CA TYR A 8 37.98 -13.93 -13.86
C TYR A 8 39.41 -14.24 -13.42
N GLU A 9 39.94 -13.53 -12.42
CA GLU A 9 41.29 -13.79 -11.87
C GLU A 9 41.39 -15.22 -11.31
N SER A 10 40.36 -15.67 -10.58
CA SER A 10 40.33 -17.04 -10.03
C SER A 10 40.30 -18.11 -11.12
N LEU A 11 39.61 -17.84 -12.24
CA LEU A 11 39.58 -18.70 -13.42
C LEU A 11 40.94 -18.73 -14.13
N LEU A 12 41.61 -17.59 -14.25
CA LEU A 12 42.96 -17.52 -14.82
C LEU A 12 43.95 -18.35 -14.01
N ASP A 13 43.97 -18.23 -12.68
CA ASP A 13 44.86 -19.00 -11.79
C ASP A 13 44.65 -20.51 -11.94
N LEU A 14 43.39 -20.94 -12.09
CA LEU A 14 43.04 -22.35 -12.31
C LEU A 14 43.51 -22.85 -13.68
N CYS A 15 43.36 -22.03 -14.73
CA CYS A 15 43.85 -22.33 -16.08
C CYS A 15 45.38 -22.43 -16.11
N VAL A 16 46.09 -21.49 -15.50
CA VAL A 16 47.57 -21.52 -15.40
C VAL A 16 48.03 -22.76 -14.64
N SER A 17 47.39 -23.09 -13.51
CA SER A 17 47.72 -24.29 -12.74
C SER A 17 47.52 -25.58 -13.55
N SER A 18 46.47 -25.63 -14.36
CA SER A 18 46.19 -26.76 -15.26
C SER A 18 47.20 -26.86 -16.41
N ALA A 19 47.58 -25.72 -17.00
CA ALA A 19 48.58 -25.62 -18.06
C ALA A 19 49.98 -26.06 -17.58
N MET A 20 50.32 -25.78 -16.32
CA MET A 20 51.61 -26.16 -15.75
C MET A 20 51.74 -27.65 -15.45
N GLY A 21 50.64 -28.42 -15.42
CA GLY A 21 50.69 -29.87 -15.18
C GLY A 21 51.57 -30.62 -16.19
N PRO A 22 51.32 -30.52 -17.50
CA PRO A 22 52.18 -31.08 -18.55
C PRO A 22 53.61 -30.52 -18.51
N VAL A 23 53.72 -29.20 -18.32
CA VAL A 23 55.01 -28.48 -18.35
C VAL A 23 55.96 -28.96 -17.24
N ARG A 24 55.43 -29.34 -16.06
CA ARG A 24 56.22 -29.90 -14.94
C ARG A 24 56.92 -31.22 -15.28
N ASN A 25 56.44 -31.96 -16.27
CA ASN A 25 57.01 -33.26 -16.67
C ASN A 25 57.95 -33.16 -17.87
N PHE A 26 58.17 -31.97 -18.43
CA PHE A 26 59.03 -31.79 -19.59
C PHE A 26 60.51 -31.79 -19.21
N ASN A 27 61.33 -32.41 -20.06
CA ASN A 27 62.79 -32.35 -19.93
C ASN A 27 63.32 -30.98 -20.41
N CYS A 28 64.58 -30.67 -20.12
CA CYS A 28 65.17 -29.37 -20.51
C CYS A 28 65.10 -29.09 -22.02
N GLU A 29 65.23 -30.12 -22.86
CA GLU A 29 65.12 -29.98 -24.32
C GLU A 29 63.70 -29.60 -24.73
N GLN A 30 62.68 -30.27 -24.19
CA GLN A 30 61.27 -29.99 -24.42
C GLN A 30 60.87 -28.59 -23.94
N LEU A 31 61.40 -28.15 -22.79
CA LEU A 31 61.19 -26.80 -22.28
C LEU A 31 61.81 -25.74 -23.20
N ASN A 32 63.02 -25.98 -23.72
CA ASN A 32 63.63 -25.07 -24.71
C ASN A 32 62.83 -25.01 -26.00
N ILE A 33 62.29 -26.14 -26.45
CA ILE A 33 61.43 -26.16 -27.63
C ILE A 33 60.11 -25.42 -27.35
N LEU A 34 59.53 -25.57 -26.16
CA LEU A 34 58.33 -24.85 -25.75
C LEU A 34 58.56 -23.33 -25.69
N LEU A 35 59.75 -22.91 -25.23
CA LEU A 35 60.14 -21.50 -25.19
C LEU A 35 60.43 -20.92 -26.59
N SER A 36 60.74 -21.78 -27.57
CA SER A 36 61.09 -21.36 -28.93
C SER A 36 59.91 -21.35 -29.91
N ASP A 37 58.82 -22.05 -29.58
CA ASP A 37 57.67 -22.25 -30.47
C ASP A 37 56.35 -22.01 -29.73
N ASP A 38 55.81 -20.80 -29.88
CA ASP A 38 54.54 -20.37 -29.27
C ASP A 38 53.35 -21.26 -29.69
N SER A 39 53.41 -21.88 -30.88
CA SER A 39 52.38 -22.80 -31.36
C SER A 39 52.20 -24.01 -30.43
N LYS A 40 53.26 -24.42 -29.73
CA LYS A 40 53.19 -25.49 -28.73
C LYS A 40 52.54 -25.00 -27.46
N ILE A 41 52.77 -23.75 -27.06
CA ILE A 41 52.09 -23.13 -25.93
C ILE A 41 50.59 -23.03 -26.22
N ASP A 42 50.20 -22.58 -27.43
CA ASP A 42 48.81 -22.54 -27.88
C ASP A 42 48.18 -23.94 -27.85
N SER A 43 48.90 -24.97 -28.31
CA SER A 43 48.41 -26.34 -28.22
C SER A 43 48.17 -26.80 -26.77
N ILE A 44 49.00 -26.36 -25.81
CA ILE A 44 48.76 -26.65 -24.39
C ILE A 44 47.52 -25.91 -23.92
N ILE A 45 47.35 -24.63 -24.30
CA ILE A 45 46.22 -23.78 -23.93
C ILE A 45 44.90 -24.37 -24.47
N ASP A 46 44.84 -24.76 -25.73
CA ASP A 46 43.67 -25.37 -26.37
C ASP A 46 43.28 -26.71 -25.73
N ASN A 47 44.25 -27.43 -25.17
CA ASN A 47 44.03 -28.68 -24.46
C ASN A 47 43.61 -28.50 -22.99
N ILE A 48 43.69 -27.28 -22.43
CA ILE A 48 43.18 -27.02 -21.07
C ILE A 48 41.67 -27.27 -21.08
N PRO A 49 41.13 -28.10 -20.17
CA PRO A 49 39.71 -28.49 -20.18
C PRO A 49 38.77 -27.29 -20.10
N HIS A 50 39.13 -26.26 -19.34
CA HIS A 50 38.37 -25.02 -19.23
C HIS A 50 38.28 -24.30 -20.59
N VAL A 51 39.40 -24.12 -21.30
CA VAL A 51 39.42 -23.44 -22.61
C VAL A 51 38.71 -24.27 -23.68
N ARG A 52 38.96 -25.59 -23.71
CA ARG A 52 38.34 -26.52 -24.65
C ARG A 52 36.81 -26.56 -24.54
N ASN A 53 36.26 -26.43 -23.34
CA ASN A 53 34.81 -26.52 -23.11
C ASN A 53 34.08 -25.19 -23.38
N LEU A 54 34.77 -24.04 -23.31
CA LEU A 54 34.16 -22.71 -23.49
C LEU A 54 33.34 -22.55 -24.78
N PRO A 55 33.78 -23.01 -25.97
CA PRO A 55 32.96 -22.92 -27.18
C PRO A 55 31.64 -23.69 -27.07
N THR A 56 31.65 -24.84 -26.40
CA THR A 56 30.45 -25.67 -26.20
C THR A 56 29.51 -25.01 -25.19
N GLU A 57 30.05 -24.48 -24.08
CA GLU A 57 29.27 -23.75 -23.08
C GLU A 57 28.66 -22.47 -23.67
N ARG A 58 29.41 -21.75 -24.52
CA ARG A 58 28.91 -20.58 -25.26
C ARG A 58 27.75 -20.95 -26.17
N GLU A 59 27.89 -22.01 -26.97
CA GLU A 59 26.82 -22.44 -27.88
C GLU A 59 25.58 -22.89 -27.10
N MET A 60 25.76 -23.63 -26.02
CA MET A 60 24.68 -24.03 -25.12
C MET A 60 23.96 -22.81 -24.52
N GLY A 61 24.70 -21.79 -24.09
CA GLY A 61 24.14 -20.53 -23.58
C GLY A 61 23.37 -19.74 -24.65
N LEU A 62 23.85 -19.72 -25.90
CA LEU A 62 23.16 -19.09 -27.03
C LEU A 62 21.86 -19.82 -27.39
N VAL A 63 21.88 -21.16 -27.44
CA VAL A 63 20.68 -21.98 -27.69
C VAL A 63 19.65 -21.81 -26.56
N GLN A 64 20.09 -21.79 -25.31
CA GLN A 64 19.22 -21.55 -24.16
C GLN A 64 18.60 -20.14 -24.20
N ASN A 65 19.40 -19.12 -24.50
CA ASN A 65 18.89 -17.74 -24.60
C ASN A 65 17.90 -17.61 -25.77
N LYS A 66 18.23 -18.17 -26.93
CA LYS A 66 17.34 -18.19 -28.11
C LYS A 66 16.01 -18.87 -27.81
N SER A 67 16.04 -20.07 -27.25
CA SER A 67 14.81 -20.80 -26.88
C SER A 67 13.98 -20.06 -25.83
N LEU A 68 14.62 -19.40 -24.86
CA LEU A 68 13.93 -18.56 -23.88
C LEU A 68 13.31 -17.32 -24.53
N ALA A 69 14.00 -16.67 -25.47
CA ALA A 69 13.50 -15.52 -26.21
C ALA A 69 12.31 -15.90 -27.10
N GLU A 70 12.41 -17.01 -27.84
CA GLU A 70 11.32 -17.56 -28.65
C GLU A 70 10.12 -17.90 -27.76
N TRP A 71 10.34 -18.56 -26.62
CA TRP A 71 9.26 -18.84 -25.67
C TRP A 71 8.62 -17.55 -25.14
N ASN A 72 9.40 -16.56 -24.72
CA ASN A 72 8.88 -15.28 -24.24
C ASN A 72 8.00 -14.58 -25.29
N LEU A 73 8.46 -14.54 -26.56
CA LEU A 73 7.69 -13.97 -27.67
C LEU A 73 6.38 -14.74 -27.92
N THR A 74 6.38 -16.08 -27.78
CA THR A 74 5.13 -16.86 -27.90
C THR A 74 4.12 -16.57 -26.79
N GLN A 75 4.57 -16.09 -25.62
CA GLN A 75 3.69 -15.75 -24.51
C GLN A 75 3.12 -14.32 -24.60
N GLU A 76 3.73 -13.45 -25.39
CA GLU A 76 3.32 -12.05 -25.57
C GLU A 76 1.83 -11.88 -25.93
N PRO A 77 1.26 -12.56 -26.96
CA PRO A 77 -0.13 -12.34 -27.34
C PRO A 77 -1.12 -12.76 -26.23
N LEU A 78 -0.83 -13.84 -25.50
CA LEU A 78 -1.65 -14.28 -24.38
C LEU A 78 -1.60 -13.28 -23.22
N LEU A 79 -0.42 -12.74 -22.91
CA LEU A 79 -0.26 -11.72 -21.87
C LEU A 79 -0.97 -10.42 -22.26
N GLU A 80 -0.94 -10.05 -23.53
CA GLU A 80 -1.59 -8.85 -24.05
C GLU A 80 -3.13 -8.98 -24.04
N GLU A 81 -3.66 -10.15 -24.41
CA GLU A 81 -5.09 -10.48 -24.29
C GLU A 81 -5.56 -10.45 -22.83
N LEU A 82 -4.83 -11.12 -21.93
CA LEU A 82 -5.17 -11.13 -20.49
C LEU A 82 -5.12 -9.72 -19.89
N LYS A 83 -4.14 -8.90 -20.29
CA LYS A 83 -4.04 -7.51 -19.86
C LYS A 83 -5.22 -6.68 -20.34
N LYS A 84 -5.68 -6.89 -21.59
CA LYS A 84 -6.87 -6.23 -22.14
C LYS A 84 -8.13 -6.61 -21.35
N ASN A 85 -8.35 -7.90 -21.11
CA ASN A 85 -9.51 -8.39 -20.35
C ASN A 85 -9.50 -7.88 -18.89
N LEU A 86 -8.33 -7.81 -18.26
CA LEU A 86 -8.19 -7.25 -16.92
C LEU A 86 -8.54 -5.76 -16.88
N LEU A 87 -8.13 -5.00 -17.91
CA LEU A 87 -8.43 -3.57 -18.00
C LEU A 87 -9.94 -3.35 -18.20
N GLU A 88 -10.58 -4.11 -19.08
CA GLU A 88 -12.04 -4.03 -19.32
C GLU A 88 -12.84 -4.33 -18.04
N THR A 89 -12.52 -5.44 -17.35
CA THR A 89 -13.19 -5.79 -16.07
C THR A 89 -12.93 -4.76 -14.96
N TYR A 90 -11.76 -4.12 -14.95
CA TYR A 90 -11.45 -3.05 -14.00
C TYR A 90 -12.26 -1.77 -14.29
N GLU A 91 -12.42 -1.38 -15.56
CA GLU A 91 -13.23 -0.24 -15.98
C GLU A 91 -14.71 -0.44 -15.64
N GLU A 92 -15.25 -1.65 -15.87
CA GLU A 92 -16.62 -2.01 -15.47
C GLU A 92 -16.80 -1.90 -13.94
N ALA A 93 -15.86 -2.45 -13.17
CA ALA A 93 -15.89 -2.36 -11.71
C ALA A 93 -15.83 -0.90 -11.23
N PHE A 94 -14.98 -0.07 -11.82
CA PHE A 94 -14.89 1.34 -11.49
C PHE A 94 -16.19 2.10 -11.79
N PHE A 95 -16.78 1.87 -12.96
CA PHE A 95 -18.04 2.50 -13.35
C PHE A 95 -19.21 2.14 -12.42
N THR A 96 -19.31 0.87 -12.02
CA THR A 96 -20.35 0.43 -11.06
C THR A 96 -20.18 1.06 -9.68
N VAL A 97 -18.94 1.23 -9.20
CA VAL A 97 -18.65 1.94 -7.94
C VAL A 97 -19.06 3.41 -8.04
N CYS A 98 -18.72 4.11 -9.13
CA CYS A 98 -19.11 5.51 -9.32
C CYS A 98 -20.64 5.69 -9.33
N ILE A 99 -21.39 4.79 -9.97
CA ILE A 99 -22.86 4.82 -9.94
C ILE A 99 -23.36 4.55 -8.51
N ALA A 100 -22.80 3.57 -7.82
CA ALA A 100 -23.20 3.25 -6.45
C ALA A 100 -22.96 4.41 -5.48
N GLU A 101 -21.83 5.12 -5.60
CA GLU A 101 -21.50 6.31 -4.81
C GLU A 101 -22.48 7.46 -5.10
N SER A 102 -22.77 7.76 -6.37
CA SER A 102 -23.74 8.80 -6.74
C SER A 102 -25.17 8.50 -6.25
N LEU A 103 -25.59 7.23 -6.30
CA LEU A 103 -26.88 6.80 -5.75
C LEU A 103 -26.91 6.87 -4.23
N THR A 104 -25.79 6.58 -3.56
CA THR A 104 -25.65 6.63 -2.10
C THR A 104 -25.72 8.08 -1.59
N GLU A 105 -25.06 9.01 -2.28
CA GLU A 105 -25.09 10.44 -1.93
C GLU A 105 -26.49 11.03 -2.07
N LYS A 106 -27.22 10.70 -3.15
CA LYS A 106 -28.63 11.10 -3.33
C LYS A 106 -29.57 10.48 -2.29
N ARG A 107 -29.25 9.26 -1.82
CA ARG A 107 -30.04 8.54 -0.80
C ARG A 107 -29.64 8.86 0.64
N SER A 108 -28.59 9.63 0.87
CA SER A 108 -28.25 10.04 2.23
C SER A 108 -29.48 10.73 2.84
N LEU A 109 -29.86 10.32 4.05
CA LEU A 109 -31.05 10.85 4.73
C LEU A 109 -30.97 12.38 4.89
N ASN A 110 -29.74 12.91 5.00
CA ASN A 110 -29.45 14.34 5.02
C ASN A 110 -29.79 15.03 3.68
N THR A 111 -29.35 14.46 2.54
CA THR A 111 -29.70 14.96 1.21
C THR A 111 -31.21 14.92 1.00
N SER A 112 -31.86 13.82 1.41
CA SER A 112 -33.32 13.68 1.33
C SER A 112 -34.06 14.71 2.20
N SER A 113 -33.53 15.01 3.40
CA SER A 113 -34.09 16.03 4.29
C SER A 113 -33.94 17.43 3.69
N ALA A 114 -32.78 17.76 3.12
CA ALA A 114 -32.56 19.05 2.46
C ALA A 114 -33.50 19.24 1.26
N LEU A 115 -33.62 18.23 0.39
CA LEU A 115 -34.54 18.25 -0.74
C LEU A 115 -36.01 18.39 -0.30
N LEU A 116 -36.38 17.72 0.79
CA LEU A 116 -37.73 17.82 1.33
C LEU A 116 -38.01 19.22 1.89
N GLN A 117 -37.04 19.83 2.58
CA GLN A 117 -37.14 21.21 3.06
C GLN A 117 -37.24 22.22 1.91
N THR A 118 -36.47 22.05 0.84
CA THR A 118 -36.63 22.84 -0.40
C THR A 118 -38.02 22.68 -0.99
N ALA A 119 -38.57 21.47 -1.01
CA ALA A 119 -39.92 21.21 -1.49
C ALA A 119 -41.03 21.75 -0.56
N VAL A 120 -40.76 21.93 0.74
CA VAL A 120 -41.65 22.66 1.66
C VAL A 120 -41.68 24.13 1.25
N GLN A 121 -40.51 24.75 1.11
CA GLN A 121 -40.41 26.17 0.74
C GLN A 121 -41.08 26.46 -0.59
N ALA A 122 -40.79 25.66 -1.63
CA ALA A 122 -41.41 25.84 -2.95
C ALA A 122 -42.94 25.77 -2.91
N ALA A 123 -43.52 24.91 -2.05
CA ALA A 123 -44.96 24.84 -1.87
C ALA A 123 -45.53 26.03 -1.08
N GLU A 124 -44.78 26.58 -0.13
CA GLU A 124 -45.13 27.81 0.58
C GLU A 124 -45.12 29.01 -0.39
N ASP A 125 -44.08 29.14 -1.22
CA ASP A 125 -43.96 30.18 -2.24
C ASP A 125 -45.09 30.10 -3.28
N GLU A 126 -45.43 28.90 -3.76
CA GLU A 126 -46.57 28.69 -4.66
C GLU A 126 -47.90 29.08 -4.01
N SER A 127 -48.07 28.82 -2.70
CA SER A 127 -49.26 29.22 -1.97
C SER A 127 -49.36 30.74 -1.79
N GLU A 128 -48.23 31.41 -1.63
CA GLU A 128 -48.14 32.88 -1.55
C GLU A 128 -48.44 33.51 -2.91
N ALA A 129 -47.90 32.95 -4.00
CA ALA A 129 -48.25 33.37 -5.35
C ALA A 129 -49.75 33.22 -5.67
N ILE A 130 -50.43 32.19 -5.15
CA ILE A 130 -51.91 32.08 -5.26
C ILE A 130 -52.61 33.21 -4.49
N ALA A 131 -52.12 33.57 -3.31
CA ALA A 131 -52.66 34.66 -2.51
C ALA A 131 -52.49 36.02 -3.21
N ASP A 132 -51.32 36.27 -3.81
CA ASP A 132 -51.05 37.50 -4.56
C ASP A 132 -51.96 37.63 -5.79
N ARG A 133 -52.18 36.53 -6.53
CA ARG A 133 -53.13 36.51 -7.66
C ARG A 133 -54.56 36.85 -7.24
N PHE A 134 -54.99 36.42 -6.05
CA PHE A 134 -56.28 36.81 -5.50
C PHE A 134 -56.35 38.29 -5.09
N LEU A 135 -55.29 38.82 -4.46
CA LEU A 135 -55.19 40.25 -4.12
C LEU A 135 -55.20 41.16 -5.35
N ASN A 136 -54.60 40.71 -6.45
CA ASN A 136 -54.61 41.39 -7.75
C ASN A 136 -55.94 41.25 -8.51
N LYS A 137 -56.94 40.55 -7.95
CA LYS A 137 -58.24 40.23 -8.57
C LYS A 137 -58.13 39.42 -9.87
N GLU A 138 -57.08 38.61 -10.01
CA GLU A 138 -56.89 37.72 -11.17
C GLU A 138 -57.69 36.42 -11.06
N ILE A 139 -58.08 36.03 -9.84
CA ILE A 139 -58.74 34.76 -9.53
C ILE A 139 -60.03 35.02 -8.73
N GLU A 140 -61.11 34.34 -9.09
CA GLU A 140 -62.38 34.37 -8.34
C GLU A 140 -62.27 33.64 -6.99
N VAL A 141 -63.10 34.02 -6.03
CA VAL A 141 -63.04 33.49 -4.65
C VAL A 141 -63.08 31.96 -4.60
N GLU A 142 -63.93 31.31 -5.41
CA GLU A 142 -64.06 29.85 -5.41
C GLU A 142 -62.80 29.15 -5.93
N GLN A 143 -62.18 29.68 -6.98
CA GLN A 143 -60.93 29.14 -7.52
C GLN A 143 -59.76 29.38 -6.57
N PHE A 144 -59.70 30.57 -5.95
CA PHE A 144 -58.70 30.88 -4.92
C PHE A 144 -58.79 29.88 -3.76
N LEU A 145 -59.99 29.66 -3.20
CA LEU A 145 -60.18 28.74 -2.09
C LEU A 145 -59.73 27.32 -2.45
N LYS A 146 -60.04 26.85 -3.66
CA LYS A 146 -59.62 25.54 -4.12
C LYS A 146 -58.10 25.42 -4.22
N GLU A 147 -57.45 26.29 -5.00
CA GLU A 147 -55.99 26.22 -5.25
C GLU A 147 -55.18 26.48 -3.98
N PHE A 148 -55.59 27.46 -3.17
CA PHE A 148 -54.89 27.85 -1.96
C PHE A 148 -54.94 26.76 -0.90
N LEU A 149 -56.10 26.15 -0.68
CA LEU A 149 -56.22 25.02 0.26
C LEU A 149 -55.42 23.82 -0.21
N GLU A 150 -55.42 23.49 -1.51
CA GLU A 150 -54.61 22.41 -2.07
C GLU A 150 -53.11 22.64 -1.85
N LYS A 151 -52.59 23.84 -2.12
CA LYS A 151 -51.17 24.15 -1.92
C LYS A 151 -50.79 24.26 -0.44
N LYS A 152 -51.61 24.89 0.41
CA LYS A 152 -51.34 24.98 1.86
C LYS A 152 -51.38 23.61 2.54
N THR A 153 -52.34 22.75 2.19
CA THR A 153 -52.38 21.38 2.74
C THR A 153 -51.15 20.58 2.33
N LEU A 154 -50.71 20.71 1.08
CA LEU A 154 -49.47 20.10 0.59
C LEU A 154 -48.24 20.64 1.34
N ALA A 155 -48.11 21.96 1.51
CA ALA A 155 -47.00 22.59 2.23
C ALA A 155 -46.93 22.10 3.69
N HIS A 156 -48.06 22.10 4.41
CA HIS A 156 -48.14 21.58 5.78
C HIS A 156 -47.81 20.10 5.87
N MET A 157 -48.30 19.27 4.95
CA MET A 157 -47.97 17.84 4.92
C MET A 157 -46.46 17.62 4.69
N ARG A 158 -45.83 18.36 3.77
CA ARG A 158 -44.38 18.27 3.55
C ARG A 158 -43.61 18.74 4.78
N LYS A 159 -44.06 19.79 5.46
CA LYS A 159 -43.45 20.33 6.68
C LYS A 159 -43.48 19.32 7.82
N VAL A 160 -44.64 18.71 8.08
CA VAL A 160 -44.78 17.64 9.08
C VAL A 160 -43.88 16.44 8.75
N LYS A 161 -43.80 16.05 7.48
CA LYS A 161 -42.90 14.96 7.04
C LYS A 161 -41.42 15.33 7.21
N SER A 162 -41.04 16.57 6.90
CA SER A 162 -39.68 17.10 7.10
C SER A 162 -39.29 17.10 8.58
N ASP A 163 -40.16 17.62 9.44
CA ASP A 163 -39.93 17.67 10.89
C ASP A 163 -39.86 16.25 11.49
N LYS A 164 -40.70 15.33 11.00
CA LYS A 164 -40.65 13.93 11.43
C LYS A 164 -39.39 13.21 10.96
N LEU A 165 -38.91 13.48 9.74
CA LEU A 165 -37.65 12.95 9.22
C LEU A 165 -36.47 13.48 10.05
N LEU A 166 -36.44 14.78 10.33
CA LEU A 166 -35.44 15.41 11.20
C LEU A 166 -35.45 14.84 12.62
N ALA A 167 -36.64 14.60 13.19
CA ALA A 167 -36.76 13.96 14.50
C ALA A 167 -36.24 12.51 14.48
N THR A 168 -36.46 11.78 13.38
CA THR A 168 -35.96 10.40 13.22
C THR A 168 -34.44 10.38 13.03
N LEU A 169 -33.90 11.34 12.27
CA LEU A 169 -32.46 11.54 12.11
C LEU A 169 -31.77 11.80 13.46
N ARG A 170 -32.31 12.73 14.26
CA ARG A 170 -31.80 13.00 15.62
C ARG A 170 -31.84 11.80 16.56
N GLN A 171 -32.82 10.91 16.40
CA GLN A 171 -32.90 9.68 17.21
C GLN A 171 -31.84 8.64 16.80
N GLN A 172 -31.42 8.59 15.54
CA GLN A 172 -30.39 7.65 15.07
C GLN A 172 -28.98 8.04 15.53
N ASP A 173 -28.73 9.31 15.80
CA ASP A 173 -27.45 9.79 16.33
C ASP A 173 -27.20 9.40 17.81
N TYR A 174 -28.18 8.79 18.48
CA TYR A 174 -27.98 8.18 19.80
C TYR A 174 -27.71 6.68 19.66
N PRO A 175 -26.51 6.18 20.05
CA PRO A 175 -26.29 4.75 20.15
C PRO A 175 -27.20 4.20 21.24
N SER A 176 -28.13 3.34 20.81
CA SER A 176 -28.97 2.55 21.70
C SER A 176 -28.08 1.65 22.56
N LEU A 177 -27.93 2.02 23.83
CA LEU A 177 -27.57 1.07 24.87
C LEU A 177 -28.85 0.41 25.39
N PRO A 178 -28.81 -0.89 25.77
CA PRO A 178 -29.99 -1.69 26.01
C PRO A 178 -30.73 -1.28 27.29
N ASN A 179 -32.05 -1.30 27.15
CA ASN A 179 -33.06 -1.24 28.19
C ASN A 179 -32.79 -2.26 29.32
N GLN A 180 -32.73 -1.83 30.59
CA GLN A 180 -33.40 -2.49 31.75
C GLN A 180 -33.05 -1.84 33.11
N ALA A 181 -34.12 -1.34 33.75
CA ALA A 181 -34.48 -1.44 35.17
C ALA A 181 -33.43 -1.22 36.29
N THR A 182 -33.68 -0.13 37.03
CA THR A 182 -33.59 0.05 38.50
C THR A 182 -32.22 0.13 39.20
N PRO A 183 -32.11 0.93 40.29
CA PRO A 183 -30.85 1.50 40.79
C PRO A 183 -30.20 0.66 41.91
N TYR A 184 -28.90 0.39 41.73
CA TYR A 184 -27.76 0.20 42.68
C TYR A 184 -27.97 -0.56 44.02
N PRO A 185 -26.98 -1.38 44.46
CA PRO A 185 -25.83 -0.80 45.15
C PRO A 185 -24.46 -1.45 44.85
N VAL A 186 -23.44 -0.65 45.16
CA VAL A 186 -22.00 -0.80 44.96
C VAL A 186 -21.41 -1.86 45.92
N HIS A 187 -20.47 -2.69 45.45
CA HIS A 187 -19.43 -3.25 46.31
C HIS A 187 -18.12 -3.45 45.52
N GLU A 188 -17.04 -2.98 46.14
CA GLU A 188 -15.67 -2.85 45.64
C GLU A 188 -14.87 -4.17 45.54
N ASN A 189 -13.84 -4.11 44.68
CA ASN A 189 -12.53 -4.77 44.76
C ASN A 189 -12.45 -6.30 44.74
N ASN A 190 -11.95 -6.86 43.62
CA ASN A 190 -10.67 -7.58 43.67
C ASN A 190 -10.01 -7.84 42.31
N PHE A 191 -8.68 -7.89 42.39
CA PHE A 191 -7.61 -8.06 41.41
C PHE A 191 -7.60 -9.37 40.55
N TYR A 192 -7.18 -9.22 39.28
CA TYR A 192 -6.44 -10.14 38.37
C TYR A 192 -7.02 -11.55 38.01
N PRO A 193 -6.46 -12.35 37.04
CA PRO A 193 -5.53 -12.08 35.91
C PRO A 193 -5.93 -12.79 34.57
N THR A 194 -5.07 -12.57 33.56
CA THR A 194 -4.91 -13.27 32.26
C THR A 194 -5.09 -14.80 32.24
N PRO A 195 -5.57 -15.41 31.12
CA PRO A 195 -5.47 -16.86 30.92
C PRO A 195 -4.20 -17.24 30.12
N PRO A 196 -3.51 -18.33 30.47
CA PRO A 196 -2.34 -18.84 29.76
C PRO A 196 -2.71 -19.86 28.67
N ALA A 197 -1.75 -20.13 27.80
CA ALA A 197 -1.74 -21.27 26.90
C ALA A 197 -1.51 -22.58 27.68
N THR A 198 -2.31 -23.62 27.44
CA THR A 198 -1.86 -25.03 27.27
C THR A 198 -3.01 -26.01 27.06
N ARG A 199 -2.82 -26.85 26.03
CA ARG A 199 -3.26 -28.25 25.85
C ARG A 199 -4.25 -28.82 26.90
N HIS A 200 -5.41 -29.32 26.44
CA HIS A 200 -5.69 -30.77 26.43
C HIS A 200 -7.08 -31.09 25.84
N SER A 201 -7.05 -31.92 24.80
CA SER A 201 -7.96 -33.04 24.53
C SER A 201 -9.41 -32.96 25.06
N PHE A 202 -10.36 -32.54 24.24
CA PHE A 202 -11.77 -32.93 24.40
C PHE A 202 -12.56 -32.81 23.09
N TRP A 203 -12.21 -33.58 22.05
CA TRP A 203 -13.11 -33.88 20.91
C TRP A 203 -12.84 -35.26 20.28
N LEU A 204 -12.41 -36.24 21.09
CA LEU A 204 -12.17 -37.63 20.64
C LEU A 204 -13.43 -38.51 20.57
N ILE A 205 -14.64 -37.99 20.78
CA ILE A 205 -15.87 -38.82 20.81
C ILE A 205 -16.80 -38.57 19.61
N TYR A 206 -16.50 -37.60 18.75
CA TYR A 206 -17.17 -37.52 17.45
C TYR A 206 -16.18 -37.76 16.32
N ALA A 207 -16.25 -39.01 15.89
CA ALA A 207 -16.39 -39.32 14.50
C ALA A 207 -15.08 -39.37 13.69
N VAL A 208 -14.35 -40.45 14.00
CA VAL A 208 -13.98 -41.51 13.04
C VAL A 208 -14.98 -41.67 11.84
N CYS A 209 -16.23 -41.19 11.94
CA CYS A 209 -17.20 -41.08 10.84
C CYS A 209 -17.07 -39.89 9.85
N ARG A 210 -16.13 -38.93 9.96
CA ARG A 210 -15.97 -37.89 8.92
C ARG A 210 -14.90 -38.17 7.86
N ARG A 211 -14.05 -39.18 8.06
CA ARG A 211 -13.01 -39.60 7.09
C ARG A 211 -13.45 -40.67 6.08
N LEU A 212 -14.69 -41.16 6.15
CA LEU A 212 -15.28 -42.07 5.14
C LEU A 212 -16.48 -41.48 4.36
N TRP A 213 -16.92 -40.24 4.64
CA TRP A 213 -18.06 -39.61 3.94
C TRP A 213 -17.73 -38.27 3.26
N SER A 214 -16.47 -37.99 2.93
CA SER A 214 -16.15 -37.04 1.85
C SER A 214 -15.58 -37.74 0.61
N THR A 215 -14.99 -38.92 0.81
CA THR A 215 -14.55 -39.81 -0.27
C THR A 215 -15.71 -40.47 -1.03
N CYS A 216 -16.95 -40.44 -0.52
CA CYS A 216 -18.14 -40.83 -1.30
C CYS A 216 -18.93 -39.64 -1.88
N LYS A 217 -18.71 -38.40 -1.44
CA LYS A 217 -19.37 -37.23 -2.06
C LYS A 217 -18.64 -36.75 -3.32
N MET A 218 -17.34 -37.03 -3.43
CA MET A 218 -16.56 -36.79 -4.64
C MET A 218 -16.71 -37.89 -5.71
N VAL A 219 -17.21 -39.07 -5.35
CA VAL A 219 -17.40 -40.20 -6.27
C VAL A 219 -18.85 -40.30 -6.77
N ILE A 220 -19.83 -39.81 -6.01
CA ILE A 220 -21.26 -39.87 -6.41
C ILE A 220 -21.72 -38.59 -7.15
N GLN A 221 -21.05 -37.45 -6.97
CA GLN A 221 -21.30 -36.26 -7.80
C GLN A 221 -20.67 -36.38 -9.21
N LEU A 222 -19.78 -37.37 -9.41
CA LEU A 222 -19.18 -37.70 -10.70
C LEU A 222 -19.98 -38.73 -11.52
N MET A 223 -21.07 -39.29 -10.97
CA MET A 223 -21.80 -40.42 -11.58
C MET A 223 -23.27 -40.11 -11.91
N LEU A 224 -23.84 -38.99 -11.46
CA LEU A 224 -25.26 -38.66 -11.69
C LEU A 224 -25.51 -37.26 -12.30
N ALA A 225 -24.47 -36.49 -12.58
CA ALA A 225 -24.54 -35.35 -13.50
C ALA A 225 -24.25 -35.84 -14.92
N GLY A 226 -25.27 -36.42 -15.55
CA GLY A 226 -25.24 -36.78 -16.96
C GLY A 226 -25.18 -35.53 -17.83
N SER A 227 -23.99 -35.16 -18.29
CA SER A 227 -23.69 -34.76 -19.67
C SER A 227 -22.22 -34.32 -19.75
N SER A 228 -21.47 -34.94 -20.65
CA SER A 228 -20.05 -34.64 -20.95
C SER A 228 -18.99 -35.26 -20.01
N LEU A 229 -19.08 -36.57 -19.78
CA LEU A 229 -17.89 -37.41 -19.51
C LEU A 229 -17.37 -37.96 -20.84
N LYS A 230 -16.41 -37.27 -21.45
CA LYS A 230 -15.14 -37.86 -21.92
C LYS A 230 -14.05 -36.85 -21.58
N ASN A 231 -13.61 -37.00 -20.33
CA ASN A 231 -12.65 -36.19 -19.61
C ASN A 231 -11.30 -36.09 -20.33
N SER A 232 -10.68 -34.92 -20.19
CA SER A 232 -9.62 -34.28 -20.99
C SER A 232 -8.23 -34.94 -20.97
N VAL A 233 -8.15 -36.26 -21.15
CA VAL A 233 -6.89 -37.04 -21.18
C VAL A 233 -6.34 -37.21 -22.61
N GLN A 234 -6.97 -36.62 -23.61
CA GLN A 234 -6.54 -36.69 -25.00
C GLN A 234 -6.30 -35.26 -25.51
N CYS A 235 -5.11 -35.01 -26.05
CA CYS A 235 -4.57 -33.69 -26.47
C CYS A 235 -3.87 -32.84 -25.38
N ARG A 236 -3.07 -33.45 -24.49
CA ARG A 236 -1.99 -32.74 -23.77
C ARG A 236 -0.72 -32.53 -24.61
N TRP A 237 -0.75 -32.91 -25.88
CA TRP A 237 0.39 -32.87 -26.81
C TRP A 237 0.64 -31.48 -27.42
N PHE A 238 -0.19 -30.48 -27.12
CA PHE A 238 -0.06 -29.10 -27.63
C PHE A 238 -0.17 -28.01 -26.55
N ALA A 239 -0.22 -28.37 -25.26
CA ALA A 239 -0.29 -27.37 -24.19
C ALA A 239 1.10 -26.75 -23.95
N SER A 240 1.17 -25.43 -23.85
CA SER A 240 2.40 -24.75 -23.44
C SER A 240 2.85 -25.22 -22.05
N LEU A 241 4.16 -25.17 -21.74
CA LEU A 241 4.68 -25.49 -20.40
C LEU A 241 3.94 -24.73 -19.27
N ARG A 242 3.44 -23.52 -19.57
CA ARG A 242 2.62 -22.69 -18.68
C ARG A 242 1.20 -23.23 -18.48
N GLU A 243 0.57 -23.81 -19.50
CA GLU A 243 -0.76 -24.45 -19.40
C GLU A 243 -0.69 -25.88 -18.85
N MET A 244 0.43 -26.56 -19.05
CA MET A 244 0.73 -27.84 -18.39
C MET A 244 1.09 -27.68 -16.92
N ALA A 245 1.50 -26.47 -16.51
CA ALA A 245 1.67 -26.12 -15.11
C ALA A 245 0.30 -26.08 -14.44
N LEU A 246 -0.13 -27.25 -13.94
CA LEU A 246 -1.11 -27.32 -12.86
C LEU A 246 -0.77 -26.24 -11.83
N ALA A 247 -1.79 -25.59 -11.27
CA ALA A 247 -1.63 -24.68 -10.15
C ALA A 247 -0.85 -25.39 -9.03
N LYS A 248 0.47 -25.23 -9.06
CA LYS A 248 1.39 -25.82 -8.12
C LYS A 248 1.12 -25.07 -6.84
N GLY A 249 0.55 -25.75 -5.83
CA GLY A 249 0.46 -25.19 -4.50
C GLY A 249 1.83 -24.65 -4.07
N PRO A 250 1.90 -23.63 -3.20
CA PRO A 250 3.13 -22.89 -2.90
C PRO A 250 4.32 -23.78 -2.54
N ARG A 251 4.06 -24.97 -2.00
CA ARG A 251 5.07 -26.01 -1.67
C ARG A 251 5.81 -26.62 -2.86
N HIS A 252 5.32 -26.43 -4.09
CA HIS A 252 5.87 -27.03 -5.31
C HIS A 252 6.60 -26.01 -6.19
N ILE A 253 6.66 -24.76 -5.75
CA ILE A 253 7.47 -23.72 -6.37
C ILE A 253 8.88 -23.90 -5.82
N TYR A 254 9.86 -24.07 -6.71
CA TYR A 254 11.26 -24.11 -6.31
C TYR A 254 11.65 -22.74 -5.77
N GLU A 255 11.98 -22.67 -4.48
CA GLU A 255 12.60 -21.51 -3.86
C GLU A 255 14.12 -21.76 -3.83
N PRO A 256 14.94 -20.91 -4.45
CA PRO A 256 16.39 -21.07 -4.38
C PRO A 256 16.83 -20.96 -2.92
N LEU A 257 17.57 -21.96 -2.43
CA LEU A 257 18.21 -21.89 -1.13
C LEU A 257 19.37 -20.89 -1.23
N PHE A 258 19.27 -19.79 -0.49
CA PHE A 258 20.35 -18.82 -0.38
C PHE A 258 21.30 -19.28 0.72
N ASP A 259 22.54 -19.61 0.37
CA ASP A 259 23.60 -19.82 1.35
C ASP A 259 23.93 -18.47 2.03
N GLU A 260 23.49 -18.25 3.27
CA GLU A 260 23.78 -17.05 4.05
C GLU A 260 25.28 -16.98 4.44
N LYS A 261 26.12 -16.48 3.53
CA LYS A 261 27.58 -16.40 3.74
C LYS A 261 28.11 -15.01 4.10
N LYS A 262 27.27 -13.99 4.25
CA LYS A 262 27.69 -12.62 4.59
C LYS A 262 26.86 -12.05 5.73
N ARG A 263 27.51 -11.63 6.82
CA ARG A 263 26.87 -10.84 7.89
C ARG A 263 26.56 -9.45 7.33
N CYS A 264 25.29 -9.14 7.12
CA CYS A 264 24.87 -7.79 6.76
C CYS A 264 24.79 -6.93 8.03
N PRO A 265 25.33 -5.69 8.05
CA PRO A 265 25.19 -4.80 9.19
C PRO A 265 23.75 -4.28 9.28
N ASP A 266 23.27 -4.08 10.50
CA ASP A 266 21.96 -3.47 10.74
C ASP A 266 22.05 -1.95 10.57
N TYR A 267 21.01 -1.37 9.99
CA TYR A 267 20.85 0.08 10.03
C TYR A 267 20.47 0.48 11.45
N GLY A 268 21.00 1.60 11.93
CA GLY A 268 20.54 2.20 13.19
C GLY A 268 19.08 2.66 13.10
N MET A 269 18.74 3.74 13.80
CA MET A 269 17.37 4.25 13.75
C MET A 269 17.06 4.86 12.37
N VAL A 270 16.03 4.32 11.70
CA VAL A 270 15.53 4.75 10.39
C VAL A 270 14.22 5.49 10.58
N HIS A 271 14.15 6.69 10.01
CA HIS A 271 13.02 7.60 10.09
C HIS A 271 12.23 7.55 8.78
N ILE A 272 10.97 7.09 8.84
CA ILE A 272 10.06 7.03 7.68
C ILE A 272 9.03 8.14 7.82
N ARG A 273 9.11 9.13 6.94
CA ARG A 273 8.23 10.29 6.89
C ARG A 273 7.20 10.12 5.79
N LEU A 274 5.93 10.25 6.16
CA LEU A 274 4.77 10.23 5.29
C LEU A 274 4.16 11.63 5.28
N GLN A 275 4.02 12.24 4.11
CA GLN A 275 3.43 13.57 3.97
C GLN A 275 2.20 13.50 3.05
N GLY A 276 1.15 14.24 3.37
CA GLY A 276 -0.04 14.35 2.53
C GLY A 276 -0.82 15.63 2.81
N TYR A 277 -1.63 16.05 1.84
CA TYR A 277 -2.52 17.22 1.98
C TYR A 277 -3.83 16.86 2.69
N ASP A 278 -4.27 15.61 2.55
CA ASP A 278 -5.42 15.08 3.27
C ASP A 278 -4.95 14.17 4.41
N TYR A 279 -5.51 14.41 5.59
CA TYR A 279 -5.24 13.67 6.80
C TYR A 279 -5.80 12.24 6.76
N VAL A 280 -6.97 12.02 6.15
CA VAL A 280 -7.70 10.74 6.26
C VAL A 280 -6.96 9.59 5.55
N PRO A 281 -6.53 9.73 4.27
CA PRO A 281 -5.72 8.72 3.60
C PRO A 281 -4.37 8.53 4.27
N LEU A 282 -3.77 9.61 4.79
CA LEU A 282 -2.46 9.59 5.44
C LEU A 282 -2.45 8.75 6.73
N GLU A 283 -3.47 8.89 7.58
CA GLU A 283 -3.59 8.11 8.83
C GLU A 283 -3.87 6.63 8.56
N LYS A 284 -4.76 6.34 7.59
CA LYS A 284 -5.03 4.97 7.14
C LYS A 284 -3.77 4.31 6.58
N TYR A 285 -2.99 5.07 5.82
CA TYR A 285 -1.74 4.59 5.24
C TYR A 285 -0.63 4.40 6.29
N GLN A 286 -0.49 5.31 7.25
CA GLN A 286 0.42 5.13 8.39
C GLN A 286 0.10 3.85 9.19
N SER A 287 -1.19 3.58 9.42
CA SER A 287 -1.64 2.34 10.06
C SER A 287 -1.28 1.09 9.24
N TYR A 288 -1.36 1.16 7.91
CA TYR A 288 -0.94 0.10 7.00
C TYR A 288 0.57 -0.16 7.07
N VAL A 289 1.38 0.90 6.98
CA VAL A 289 2.85 0.84 7.09
C VAL A 289 3.27 0.24 8.44
N HIS A 290 2.64 0.65 9.54
CA HIS A 290 2.91 0.10 10.87
C HIS A 290 2.60 -1.40 10.96
N LYS A 291 1.47 -1.84 10.39
CA LYS A 291 1.09 -3.27 10.35
C LYS A 291 2.05 -4.09 9.50
N ILE A 292 2.58 -3.53 8.41
CA ILE A 292 3.59 -4.21 7.59
C ILE A 292 4.91 -4.29 8.33
N ALA A 293 5.36 -3.20 8.96
CA ALA A 293 6.62 -3.19 9.69
C ALA A 293 6.66 -4.29 10.75
N LYS A 294 5.54 -4.49 11.47
CA LYS A 294 5.38 -5.61 12.41
C LYS A 294 5.40 -7.00 11.74
N ARG A 295 4.89 -7.13 10.52
CA ARG A 295 4.93 -8.39 9.75
C ARG A 295 6.32 -8.75 9.23
N PHE A 296 7.15 -7.74 8.98
CA PHE A 296 8.58 -7.90 8.68
C PHE A 296 9.44 -8.05 9.95
N GLU A 297 8.81 -8.14 11.14
CA GLU A 297 9.49 -8.28 12.44
C GLU A 297 10.44 -7.11 12.78
N PHE A 298 10.21 -5.92 12.22
CA PHE A 298 10.98 -4.73 12.61
C PHE A 298 10.58 -4.21 13.99
N ASN A 299 11.56 -3.73 14.75
CA ASN A 299 11.34 -3.06 16.02
C ASN A 299 10.94 -1.59 15.80
N VAL A 300 9.65 -1.30 15.84
CA VAL A 300 9.11 0.06 15.71
C VAL A 300 9.17 0.77 17.07
N LYS A 301 10.04 1.77 17.23
CA LYS A 301 10.20 2.54 18.48
C LYS A 301 8.94 3.34 18.81
N GLU A 302 8.54 4.16 17.85
CA GLU A 302 7.46 5.12 17.99
C GLU A 302 6.88 5.45 16.62
N SER A 303 5.58 5.72 16.61
CA SER A 303 4.87 6.29 15.48
C SER A 303 4.11 7.50 15.98
N TYR A 304 4.40 8.67 15.44
CA TYR A 304 3.80 9.93 15.90
C TYR A 304 3.37 10.82 14.74
N SER A 305 2.51 11.79 15.05
CA SER A 305 2.15 12.90 14.18
C SER A 305 3.01 14.11 14.46
N VAL A 306 3.31 14.87 13.41
CA VAL A 306 3.92 16.20 13.50
C VAL A 306 2.83 17.24 13.25
N ALA A 307 2.96 18.42 13.87
CA ALA A 307 2.06 19.54 13.63
C ALA A 307 2.02 19.90 12.14
N ALA A 308 0.83 20.23 11.62
CA ALA A 308 0.66 20.53 10.21
C ALA A 308 1.35 21.84 9.83
N THR A 309 2.04 21.84 8.70
CA THR A 309 2.62 23.05 8.11
C THR A 309 1.60 23.67 7.17
N THR A 310 1.18 24.90 7.45
CA THR A 310 0.27 25.65 6.57
C THR A 310 1.07 26.54 5.64
N GLU A 311 0.95 26.31 4.34
CA GLU A 311 1.54 27.15 3.29
C GLU A 311 0.42 27.98 2.64
N ARG A 312 0.65 29.30 2.51
CA ARG A 312 -0.29 30.20 1.84
C ARG A 312 0.10 30.30 0.37
N VAL A 313 -0.77 29.83 -0.51
CA VAL A 313 -0.61 29.93 -1.97
C VAL A 313 -1.50 31.03 -2.48
N VAL A 314 -0.91 31.97 -3.22
CA VAL A 314 -1.59 33.17 -3.69
C VAL A 314 -1.50 33.19 -5.21
N THR A 315 -2.64 33.32 -5.89
CA THR A 315 -2.67 33.60 -7.33
C THR A 315 -2.81 35.09 -7.55
N PHE A 316 -2.08 35.61 -8.53
CA PHE A 316 -2.14 37.02 -8.92
C PHE A 316 -2.92 37.14 -10.22
N ARG A 317 -3.67 38.25 -10.37
CA ARG A 317 -4.31 38.51 -11.67
C ARG A 317 -3.23 38.70 -12.74
N PRO A 318 -3.50 38.28 -13.99
CA PRO A 318 -2.54 38.41 -15.07
C PRO A 318 -2.07 39.86 -15.21
N HIS A 319 -0.75 40.06 -15.26
CA HIS A 319 -0.08 41.36 -15.37
C HIS A 319 -0.29 42.35 -14.22
N THR A 320 -0.67 41.89 -13.03
CA THR A 320 -0.78 42.76 -11.84
C THR A 320 -0.17 42.08 -10.61
N THR A 321 0.13 42.88 -9.59
CA THR A 321 0.52 42.40 -8.25
C THR A 321 -0.68 42.21 -7.31
N ILE A 322 -1.90 42.39 -7.83
CA ILE A 322 -3.14 42.26 -7.05
C ILE A 322 -3.44 40.77 -6.89
N VAL A 323 -3.58 40.36 -5.64
CA VAL A 323 -4.00 39.01 -5.25
C VAL A 323 -5.41 38.73 -5.76
N GLU A 324 -5.57 37.65 -6.51
CA GLU A 324 -6.84 37.19 -7.06
C GLU A 324 -7.51 36.15 -6.16
N SER A 325 -6.76 35.11 -5.79
CA SER A 325 -7.24 34.05 -4.91
C SER A 325 -6.15 33.64 -3.94
N GLU A 326 -6.56 33.26 -2.73
CA GLU A 326 -5.67 32.77 -1.68
C GLU A 326 -6.17 31.40 -1.23
N VAL A 327 -5.28 30.41 -1.25
CA VAL A 327 -5.54 29.03 -0.82
C VAL A 327 -4.54 28.66 0.27
N VAL A 328 -5.06 28.24 1.42
CA VAL A 328 -4.23 27.74 2.52
C VAL A 328 -4.06 26.22 2.35
N LEU A 329 -2.86 25.79 1.97
CA LEU A 329 -2.52 24.38 1.84
C LEU A 329 -1.94 23.86 3.15
N SER A 330 -2.64 22.93 3.79
CA SER A 330 -2.16 22.26 5.01
C SER A 330 -1.44 20.97 4.64
N ILE A 331 -0.17 20.85 5.06
CA ILE A 331 0.65 19.66 4.85
C ILE A 331 0.71 18.90 6.17
N TYR A 332 0.12 17.71 6.20
CA TYR A 332 0.15 16.81 7.33
C TYR A 332 1.33 15.85 7.22
N GLU A 333 2.00 15.59 8.35
CA GLU A 333 3.17 14.72 8.42
C GLU A 333 2.98 13.65 9.49
N ARG A 334 3.18 12.39 9.09
CA ARG A 334 3.20 11.23 9.98
C ARG A 334 4.56 10.56 9.89
N VAL A 335 5.04 10.11 11.03
CA VAL A 335 6.39 9.59 11.20
C VAL A 335 6.33 8.20 11.81
N LEU A 336 7.13 7.29 11.28
CA LEU A 336 7.39 5.98 11.87
C LEU A 336 8.88 5.76 12.02
N ASN A 337 9.31 5.44 13.23
CA ASN A 337 10.70 5.21 13.58
C ASN A 337 10.98 3.72 13.82
N ILE A 338 11.92 3.16 13.06
CA ILE A 338 12.37 1.76 13.19
C ILE A 338 13.77 1.76 13.80
N ILE A 339 13.98 0.96 14.85
CA ILE A 339 15.30 0.73 15.46
C ILE A 339 15.90 -0.54 14.86
N GLU A 340 17.23 -0.55 14.67
CA GLU A 340 18.01 -1.75 14.32
C GLU A 340 17.40 -2.51 13.13
N ALA A 341 17.18 -1.80 12.01
CA ALA A 341 16.53 -2.39 10.85
C ALA A 341 17.52 -3.28 10.08
N PRO A 342 17.25 -4.60 9.94
CA PRO A 342 18.11 -5.47 9.15
C PRO A 342 18.25 -4.99 7.71
N SER A 343 19.49 -4.89 7.24
CA SER A 343 19.79 -4.40 5.88
C SER A 343 19.23 -5.31 4.78
N VAL A 344 19.01 -6.60 5.07
CA VAL A 344 18.42 -7.56 4.14
C VAL A 344 16.94 -7.27 3.88
N TYR A 345 16.16 -6.98 4.93
CA TYR A 345 14.71 -6.81 4.84
C TYR A 345 14.29 -5.38 4.55
N LEU A 346 15.07 -4.37 4.96
CA LEU A 346 14.72 -2.96 4.81
C LEU A 346 14.44 -2.55 3.34
N PRO A 347 15.25 -2.94 2.33
CA PRO A 347 14.97 -2.62 0.93
C PRO A 347 13.67 -3.25 0.42
N LEU A 348 13.38 -4.49 0.82
CA LEU A 348 12.13 -5.19 0.46
C LEU A 348 10.92 -4.46 1.04
N PHE A 349 11.02 -4.08 2.32
CA PHE A 349 10.00 -3.30 2.98
C PHE A 349 9.77 -1.95 2.29
N ILE A 350 10.84 -1.20 1.99
CA ILE A 350 10.76 0.09 1.27
C ILE A 350 10.10 -0.08 -0.10
N SER A 351 10.45 -1.14 -0.84
CA SER A 351 9.84 -1.42 -2.14
C SER A 351 8.34 -1.69 -2.02
N LEU A 352 7.94 -2.47 -1.01
CA LEU A 352 6.53 -2.79 -0.75
C LEU A 352 5.73 -1.52 -0.38
N ILE A 353 6.21 -0.71 0.56
CA ILE A 353 5.52 0.55 0.88
C ILE A 353 5.50 1.50 -0.32
N ARG A 354 6.54 1.54 -1.16
CA ARG A 354 6.51 2.36 -2.39
C ARG A 354 5.48 1.88 -3.41
N ALA A 355 5.26 0.58 -3.52
CA ALA A 355 4.25 0.01 -4.42
C ALA A 355 2.81 0.30 -3.97
N HIS A 356 2.58 0.51 -2.67
CA HIS A 356 1.25 0.70 -2.08
C HIS A 356 0.93 2.16 -1.72
N ILE A 357 1.69 3.14 -2.23
CA ILE A 357 1.49 4.58 -1.94
C ILE A 357 0.13 5.05 -2.51
N PRO A 358 -0.77 5.61 -1.68
CA PRO A 358 -1.98 6.28 -2.15
C PRO A 358 -1.66 7.60 -2.86
N ILE A 359 -2.56 8.04 -3.76
CA ILE A 359 -2.39 9.31 -4.47
C ILE A 359 -2.32 10.50 -3.48
N GLY A 360 -1.42 11.44 -3.75
CA GLY A 360 -1.21 12.62 -2.90
C GLY A 360 -0.35 12.39 -1.64
N ILE A 361 0.17 11.18 -1.43
CA ILE A 361 1.08 10.88 -0.31
C ILE A 361 2.52 10.77 -0.80
N LYS A 362 3.44 11.48 -0.13
CA LYS A 362 4.88 11.42 -0.39
C LYS A 362 5.60 10.69 0.75
N ILE A 363 6.38 9.66 0.40
CA ILE A 363 7.23 8.93 1.35
C ILE A 363 8.67 9.40 1.24
N THR A 364 9.29 9.66 2.39
CA THR A 364 10.72 9.98 2.50
C THR A 364 11.34 9.11 3.60
N VAL A 365 12.38 8.35 3.26
CA VAL A 365 13.11 7.50 4.22
C VAL A 365 14.47 8.13 4.47
N LYS A 366 14.78 8.44 5.72
CA LYS A 366 16.03 9.10 6.14
C LYS A 366 16.64 8.40 7.35
N LYS A 367 17.92 8.63 7.57
CA LYS A 367 18.58 8.28 8.84
C LYS A 367 18.05 9.19 9.94
N TYR A 368 17.93 8.66 11.16
CA TYR A 368 17.53 9.46 12.31
C TYR A 368 18.48 10.62 12.58
N GLU A 369 17.91 11.81 12.77
CA GLU A 369 18.59 13.03 13.16
C GLU A 369 17.89 13.64 14.38
N LYS A 370 18.65 14.19 15.33
CA LYS A 370 18.07 14.79 16.55
C LYS A 370 17.15 15.97 16.21
N ASP A 371 17.37 16.63 15.08
CA ASP A 371 16.61 17.80 14.64
C ASP A 371 15.17 17.45 14.31
N ASP A 372 14.93 16.24 13.80
CA ASP A 372 13.59 15.74 13.53
C ASP A 372 12.76 15.55 14.80
N GLU A 373 13.41 15.17 15.91
CA GLU A 373 12.78 15.07 17.22
C GLU A 373 12.54 16.47 17.81
N ARG A 374 13.47 17.42 17.63
CA ARG A 374 13.29 18.82 18.06
C ARG A 374 12.09 19.49 17.41
N ARG A 375 11.78 19.17 16.15
CA ARG A 375 10.59 19.68 15.44
C ARG A 375 9.24 19.29 16.07
N ARG A 376 9.22 18.25 16.91
CA ARG A 376 8.00 17.81 17.62
C ARG A 376 7.63 18.73 18.78
N TYR A 377 8.63 19.33 19.43
CA TYR A 377 8.44 20.13 20.63
C TYR A 377 8.25 21.60 20.27
N ILE A 378 7.41 22.28 21.06
CA ILE A 378 7.23 23.72 20.94
C ILE A 378 8.53 24.38 21.42
N PRO A 379 9.18 25.23 20.60
CA PRO A 379 10.38 25.94 21.04
C PRO A 379 10.10 26.80 22.27
N ASP A 380 10.92 26.67 23.30
CA ASP A 380 10.87 27.53 24.47
C ASP A 380 11.44 28.91 24.12
N VAL A 381 10.54 29.86 23.87
CA VAL A 381 10.88 31.24 23.49
C VAL A 381 11.66 31.93 24.60
N MET A 382 11.28 31.72 25.87
CA MET A 382 11.94 32.33 27.03
C MET A 382 13.37 31.85 27.18
N LEU A 383 13.60 30.54 27.02
CA LEU A 383 14.94 29.98 27.07
C LEU A 383 15.82 30.51 25.93
N LYS A 384 15.24 30.67 24.73
CA LYS A 384 15.94 31.24 23.57
C LYS A 384 16.27 32.73 23.78
N GLU A 385 15.37 33.50 24.36
CA GLU A 385 15.60 34.90 24.74
C GLU A 385 16.72 35.01 25.77
N LYS A 386 16.69 34.21 26.84
CA LYS A 386 17.76 34.20 27.85
C LYS A 386 19.12 33.79 27.29
N GLN A 387 19.16 32.85 26.35
CA GLN A 387 20.40 32.50 25.64
C GLN A 387 20.90 33.63 24.74
N ASN A 388 20.00 34.39 24.10
CA ASN A 388 20.38 35.55 23.31
C ASN A 388 20.88 36.69 24.21
N GLU A 389 20.20 36.98 25.32
CA GLU A 389 20.66 37.95 26.33
C GLU A 389 22.08 37.61 26.84
N LEU A 390 22.35 36.33 27.12
CA LEU A 390 23.69 35.88 27.53
C LEU A 390 24.74 36.08 26.42
N LYS A 391 24.41 35.79 25.16
CA LYS A 391 25.30 36.04 24.02
C LYS A 391 25.54 37.53 23.79
N ASP A 392 24.52 38.34 24.02
CA ASP A 392 24.64 39.79 23.93
C ASP A 392 25.54 40.33 25.04
N LEU A 393 25.49 39.77 26.25
CA LEU A 393 26.41 40.08 27.35
C LEU A 393 27.88 39.72 27.06
N ASP A 394 28.16 38.73 26.20
CA ASP A 394 29.53 38.46 25.77
C ASP A 394 30.11 39.62 24.94
N ASN A 395 29.27 40.37 24.21
CA ASN A 395 29.72 41.55 23.45
C ASN A 395 30.14 42.69 24.41
N PRO A 396 31.38 43.19 24.33
CA PRO A 396 31.89 44.20 25.27
C PRO A 396 31.15 45.55 25.16
N VAL A 397 30.56 45.83 24.00
CA VAL A 397 29.72 47.03 23.79
C VAL A 397 28.45 46.97 24.63
N VAL A 398 27.82 45.79 24.69
CA VAL A 398 26.57 45.60 25.44
C VAL A 398 26.86 45.60 26.94
N ARG A 399 27.95 44.96 27.39
CA ARG A 399 28.40 45.02 28.80
C ARG A 399 28.67 46.45 29.28
N ARG A 400 29.33 47.27 28.47
CA ARG A 400 29.54 48.71 28.76
C ARG A 400 28.22 49.48 28.85
N ASN A 401 27.29 49.23 27.93
CA ASN A 401 25.98 49.90 27.96
C ASN A 401 25.12 49.52 29.18
N LEU A 402 25.34 48.33 29.75
CA LEU A 402 24.67 47.84 30.96
C LEU A 402 25.40 48.20 32.27
N GLY A 403 26.58 48.83 32.19
CA GLY A 403 27.35 49.27 33.37
C GLY A 403 28.15 48.15 34.07
N TRP A 404 28.54 47.09 33.35
CA TRP A 404 29.30 45.96 33.91
C TRP A 404 30.83 46.08 33.71
N GLU A 405 31.29 47.13 33.02
CA GLU A 405 32.72 47.49 32.80
C GLU A 405 32.96 48.98 33.02
#